data_AF-A0A2S7Y5R4-F1
#
_entry.id   AF-A0A2S7Y5R4-F1
#
_cell.length_a   1.000
_cell.length_b   1.000
_cell.length_c   1.000
_cell.angle_alpha   90.00
_cell.angle_beta   90.00
_cell.angle_gamma   90.00
#
_symmetry.space_group_name_H-M   'P 1'
#
loop_
_entity.id
_entity.type
_entity.pdbx_description
1 polymer ?
#
loop_
_entity_poly.entity_id
_entity_poly.type
_entity_poly.pdbx_seq_one_letter_code
_entity_poly.pdbx_strand_id
1 'polypeptide(L)'
;MFTVFPYWDVSWLIGVSFTVGCALFIACGFFYWMPIAYPETEFPHEVDVAGGITSFIGATLFQIGAFLLMLESWNDRAETKFGGAMETFFAERFSFRRGALRGSVSGGGGGGGGEEKGSSDGDGETPSSAATLGDEESGGGRRGGGGAAARTEQQQAVGGGASRVGNKTNPFGEREWQWLPSWKDVKTHYMYEIGFLASATMSLGATIFYLCGILALPGIHLSVQAKWGVYYLPYLVGGILFALASVFYILETQPNWYTPQPFKIGWHIGFFNLLGGVGWTLAASFGYCEAHWCRYQSELSLIWASIAFTFGSALQWYESLDKYVFIIED
;
A
#
# COMPACT_ATOMS: atom_id res chain seq x y z
N MET A 1 18.29 -1.18 -10.43
CA MET A 1 18.10 -2.62 -10.08
C MET A 1 19.40 -3.41 -10.02
N PHE A 2 20.31 -3.33 -11.00
CA PHE A 2 21.50 -4.20 -11.02
C PHE A 2 22.73 -3.69 -10.24
N THR A 3 22.66 -2.49 -9.66
CA THR A 3 23.82 -1.81 -9.06
C THR A 3 23.64 -1.47 -7.58
N VAL A 4 22.41 -1.48 -7.06
CA VAL A 4 22.08 -1.08 -5.68
C VAL A 4 21.22 -2.17 -5.05
N PHE A 5 21.68 -2.70 -3.91
CA PHE A 5 21.09 -3.85 -3.22
C PHE A 5 20.87 -3.52 -1.73
N PRO A 6 19.85 -2.71 -1.39
CA PRO A 6 19.54 -2.32 -0.02
C PRO A 6 18.83 -3.48 0.70
N TYR A 7 19.58 -4.52 1.03
CA TYR A 7 19.07 -5.75 1.67
C TYR A 7 18.44 -5.52 3.06
N TRP A 8 18.57 -4.31 3.62
CA TRP A 8 17.96 -3.88 4.87
C TRP A 8 16.60 -3.17 4.67
N ASP A 9 16.25 -2.81 3.44
CA ASP A 9 15.00 -2.11 3.11
C ASP A 9 13.85 -3.11 2.96
N VAL A 10 12.78 -2.88 3.72
CA VAL A 10 11.62 -3.80 3.74
C VAL A 10 10.90 -3.80 2.39
N SER A 11 10.68 -2.64 1.76
CA SER A 11 10.05 -2.52 0.44
C SER A 11 10.85 -3.28 -0.63
N TRP A 12 12.18 -3.18 -0.57
CA TRP A 12 13.08 -3.91 -1.48
C TRP A 12 12.97 -5.42 -1.27
N LEU A 13 12.99 -5.89 -0.03
CA LEU A 13 12.85 -7.31 0.30
C LEU A 13 11.50 -7.87 -0.15
N ILE A 14 10.42 -7.10 -0.02
CA ILE A 14 9.07 -7.46 -0.52
C ILE A 14 9.13 -7.63 -2.04
N GLY A 15 9.63 -6.61 -2.75
CA GLY A 15 9.74 -6.62 -4.20
C GLY A 15 10.54 -7.82 -4.73
N VAL A 16 11.71 -8.10 -4.12
CA VAL A 16 12.54 -9.27 -4.47
C VAL A 16 11.78 -10.58 -4.22
N SER A 17 11.17 -10.72 -3.04
CA SER A 17 10.50 -11.95 -2.63
C SER A 17 9.35 -12.31 -3.57
N PHE A 18 8.49 -11.35 -3.91
CA PHE A 18 7.41 -11.58 -4.87
C PHE A 18 7.94 -11.81 -6.29
N THR A 19 8.92 -11.03 -6.74
CA THR A 19 9.47 -11.18 -8.11
C THR A 19 10.09 -12.56 -8.32
N VAL A 20 10.98 -12.97 -7.41
CA VAL A 20 11.65 -14.27 -7.51
C VAL A 20 10.66 -15.41 -7.27
N GLY A 21 9.75 -15.27 -6.30
CA GLY A 21 8.71 -16.26 -6.04
C GLY A 21 7.82 -16.51 -7.27
N CYS A 22 7.37 -15.45 -7.94
CA CYS A 22 6.57 -15.57 -9.16
C CYS A 22 7.37 -16.09 -10.35
N ALA A 23 8.65 -15.72 -10.49
CA ALA A 23 9.51 -16.29 -11.52
C ALA A 23 9.67 -17.82 -11.35
N LEU A 24 9.74 -18.31 -10.11
CA LEU A 24 9.71 -19.75 -9.83
C LEU A 24 8.37 -20.38 -10.18
N PHE A 25 7.24 -19.68 -10.00
CA PHE A 25 5.95 -20.18 -10.46
C PHE A 25 5.83 -20.27 -11.99
N ILE A 26 6.53 -19.41 -12.73
CA ILE A 26 6.65 -19.57 -14.19
C ILE A 26 7.38 -20.90 -14.50
N ALA A 27 8.53 -21.14 -13.85
CA ALA A 27 9.31 -22.36 -14.06
C ALA A 27 8.53 -23.61 -13.65
N CYS A 28 7.84 -23.62 -12.51
CA CYS A 28 7.01 -24.76 -12.10
C CYS A 28 5.82 -24.97 -13.03
N GLY A 29 5.21 -23.89 -13.53
CA GLY A 29 4.15 -23.97 -14.53
C GLY A 29 4.62 -24.67 -15.80
N PHE A 30 5.85 -24.44 -16.26
CA PHE A 30 6.42 -25.19 -17.38
C PHE A 30 6.62 -26.67 -17.07
N PHE A 31 7.12 -27.03 -15.88
CA PHE A 31 7.23 -28.44 -15.47
C PHE A 31 5.86 -29.14 -15.41
N TYR A 32 4.77 -28.42 -15.15
CA TYR A 32 3.42 -28.99 -15.16
C TYR A 32 2.78 -29.03 -16.55
N TRP A 33 3.01 -27.99 -17.35
CA TRP A 33 2.33 -27.79 -18.63
C TRP A 33 3.03 -28.49 -19.81
N MET A 34 4.37 -28.52 -19.84
CA MET A 34 5.12 -29.10 -20.97
C MET A 34 4.80 -30.58 -21.19
N PRO A 35 4.75 -31.46 -20.17
CA PRO A 35 4.38 -32.87 -20.36
C PRO A 35 2.96 -33.06 -20.94
N ILE A 36 2.09 -32.06 -20.79
CA ILE A 36 0.72 -32.09 -21.34
C ILE A 36 0.73 -31.61 -22.81
N ALA A 37 1.45 -30.54 -23.10
CA ALA A 37 1.48 -29.92 -24.42
C ALA A 37 2.42 -30.63 -25.41
N TYR A 38 3.55 -31.12 -24.91
CA TYR A 38 4.65 -31.75 -25.63
C TYR A 38 5.14 -32.99 -24.86
N PRO A 39 4.36 -34.08 -24.84
CA PRO A 39 4.69 -35.28 -24.06
C PRO A 39 6.07 -35.89 -24.40
N GLU A 40 6.59 -35.62 -25.60
CA GLU A 40 7.92 -36.03 -26.04
C GLU A 40 9.08 -35.39 -25.28
N THR A 41 8.84 -34.30 -24.55
CA THR A 41 9.85 -33.64 -23.72
C THR A 41 9.86 -34.13 -22.27
N GLU A 42 8.92 -35.01 -21.89
CA GLU A 42 8.75 -35.45 -20.50
C GLU A 42 10.00 -36.18 -20.00
N PHE A 43 10.48 -35.81 -18.80
CA PHE A 43 11.58 -36.49 -18.13
C PHE A 43 11.18 -37.06 -16.76
N PRO A 44 11.90 -38.08 -16.25
CA PRO A 44 11.58 -38.68 -14.97
C PRO A 44 11.56 -37.64 -13.84
N HIS A 45 10.48 -37.65 -13.07
CA HIS A 45 10.25 -36.77 -11.93
C HIS A 45 10.04 -35.28 -12.24
N GLU A 46 9.66 -34.95 -13.48
CA GLU A 46 9.42 -33.58 -13.91
C GLU A 46 8.28 -32.90 -13.13
N VAL A 47 7.11 -33.52 -13.03
CA VAL A 47 5.94 -32.92 -12.38
C VAL A 47 6.04 -32.99 -10.84
N ASP A 48 6.32 -34.17 -10.29
CA ASP A 48 6.30 -34.42 -8.84
C ASP A 48 7.49 -33.82 -8.10
N VAL A 49 8.70 -33.90 -8.65
CA VAL A 49 9.91 -33.38 -7.98
C VAL A 49 10.28 -32.00 -8.49
N ALA A 50 10.53 -31.83 -9.79
CA ALA A 50 10.99 -30.54 -10.31
C ALA A 50 9.88 -29.47 -10.18
N GLY A 51 8.67 -29.78 -10.63
CA GLY A 51 7.49 -28.94 -10.45
C GLY A 51 7.16 -28.71 -8.98
N GLY A 52 7.01 -29.81 -8.22
CA GLY A 52 6.66 -29.78 -6.79
C GLY A 52 7.59 -28.94 -5.91
N ILE A 53 8.90 -29.18 -5.97
CA ILE A 53 9.90 -28.45 -5.18
C ILE A 53 9.98 -26.98 -5.62
N THR A 54 9.95 -26.71 -6.93
CA THR A 54 10.02 -25.33 -7.44
C THR A 54 8.80 -24.53 -6.99
N SER A 55 7.60 -25.12 -7.05
CA SER A 55 6.36 -24.52 -6.56
C SER A 55 6.43 -24.22 -5.06
N PHE A 56 6.93 -25.16 -4.26
CA PHE A 56 7.11 -24.96 -2.82
C PHE A 56 8.05 -23.77 -2.51
N ILE A 57 9.22 -23.71 -3.15
CA ILE A 57 10.18 -22.61 -2.94
C ILE A 57 9.57 -21.27 -3.36
N GLY A 58 8.87 -21.24 -4.51
CA GLY A 58 8.13 -20.08 -4.98
C GLY A 58 7.10 -19.61 -3.95
N ALA A 59 6.31 -20.53 -3.40
CA ALA A 59 5.31 -20.24 -2.38
C ALA A 59 5.92 -19.76 -1.06
N THR A 60 7.07 -20.30 -0.65
CA THR A 60 7.77 -19.82 0.55
C THR A 60 8.27 -18.39 0.38
N LEU A 61 8.88 -18.05 -0.76
CA LEU A 61 9.30 -16.67 -1.03
C LEU A 61 8.10 -15.72 -1.10
N PHE A 62 7.02 -16.14 -1.75
CA PHE A 62 5.78 -15.38 -1.80
C PHE A 62 5.19 -15.14 -0.40
N GLN A 63 5.25 -16.15 0.49
CA GLN A 63 4.83 -16.03 1.89
C GLN A 63 5.72 -15.08 2.71
N ILE A 64 7.05 -15.11 2.50
CA ILE A 64 7.98 -14.18 3.14
C ILE A 64 7.65 -12.74 2.73
N GLY A 65 7.47 -12.50 1.42
CA GLY A 65 7.07 -11.20 0.88
C GLY A 65 5.76 -10.71 1.50
N ALA A 66 4.76 -11.58 1.61
CA ALA A 66 3.49 -11.28 2.26
C ALA A 66 3.64 -10.89 3.74
N PHE A 67 4.45 -11.61 4.51
CA PHE A 67 4.68 -11.25 5.91
C PHE A 67 5.34 -9.87 6.05
N LEU A 68 6.36 -9.59 5.23
CA LEU A 68 7.05 -8.30 5.20
C LEU A 68 6.12 -7.17 4.75
N LEU A 69 5.28 -7.41 3.74
CA LEU A 69 4.27 -6.49 3.24
C LEU A 69 3.29 -6.07 4.34
N MET A 70 2.86 -7.02 5.17
CA MET A 70 2.02 -6.70 6.32
C MET A 70 2.77 -5.83 7.35
N LEU A 71 4.02 -6.16 7.66
CA LEU A 71 4.84 -5.38 8.58
C LEU A 71 5.06 -3.94 8.09
N GLU A 72 5.33 -3.77 6.80
CA GLU A 72 5.49 -2.46 6.18
C GLU A 72 4.21 -1.62 6.34
N SER A 73 3.05 -2.21 6.03
CA SER A 73 1.76 -1.50 6.09
C SER A 73 1.39 -0.96 7.48
N TRP A 74 1.93 -1.53 8.57
CA TRP A 74 1.69 -1.06 9.93
C TRP A 74 2.67 0.04 10.34
N ASN A 75 3.86 0.02 9.76
CA ASN A 75 4.92 0.97 10.07
C ASN A 75 4.87 2.21 9.16
N ASP A 76 3.96 2.23 8.18
CA ASP A 76 3.93 3.29 7.19
C ASP A 76 3.38 4.64 7.74
N ARG A 77 4.21 5.68 7.61
CA ARG A 77 3.89 7.12 7.55
C ARG A 77 5.00 7.81 6.77
N ALA A 78 4.94 7.78 5.45
CA ALA A 78 5.61 8.78 4.62
C ALA A 78 4.88 9.11 3.31
N GLU A 79 4.08 8.23 2.70
CA GLU A 79 3.65 8.45 1.31
C GLU A 79 2.26 7.88 1.00
N THR A 80 1.18 8.65 1.22
CA THR A 80 0.03 8.78 0.29
C THR A 80 -1.14 9.54 0.93
N LYS A 81 -1.60 10.59 0.23
CA LYS A 81 -2.56 11.59 0.71
C LYS A 81 -4.05 11.20 0.52
N PHE A 82 -4.36 9.94 0.18
CA PHE A 82 -5.74 9.50 -0.09
C PHE A 82 -6.42 8.85 1.13
N GLY A 83 -5.70 8.08 1.94
CA GLY A 83 -6.23 7.45 3.17
C GLY A 83 -6.76 8.48 4.18
N GLY A 84 -6.05 9.60 4.36
CA GLY A 84 -6.51 10.70 5.23
C GLY A 84 -7.78 11.41 4.74
N ALA A 85 -8.04 11.45 3.42
CA ALA A 85 -9.27 12.01 2.88
C ALA A 85 -10.48 11.09 3.12
N MET A 86 -10.27 9.76 3.05
CA MET A 86 -11.28 8.76 3.42
C MET A 86 -11.53 8.72 4.92
N GLU A 87 -10.50 8.80 5.77
CA GLU A 87 -10.64 8.93 7.22
C GLU A 87 -11.45 10.19 7.58
N THR A 88 -11.16 11.32 6.93
CA THR A 88 -11.91 12.57 7.14
C THR A 88 -13.37 12.43 6.70
N PHE A 89 -13.63 11.84 5.52
CA PHE A 89 -14.98 11.62 5.00
C PHE A 89 -15.81 10.67 5.88
N PHE A 90 -15.21 9.59 6.38
CA PHE A 90 -15.89 8.65 7.27
C PHE A 90 -16.04 9.19 8.70
N ALA A 91 -15.03 9.90 9.23
CA ALA A 91 -15.12 10.58 10.52
C ALA A 91 -16.21 11.66 10.52
N GLU A 92 -16.34 12.44 9.45
CA GLU A 92 -17.42 13.41 9.29
C GLU A 92 -18.81 12.73 9.18
N ARG A 93 -18.90 11.63 8.43
CA ARG A 93 -20.18 10.93 8.22
C ARG A 93 -20.66 10.14 9.44
N PHE A 94 -19.75 9.62 10.27
CA PHE A 94 -20.10 8.83 11.47
C PHE A 94 -20.04 9.64 12.77
N SER A 95 -19.40 10.81 12.82
CA SER A 95 -19.45 11.70 14.00
C SER A 95 -20.80 12.42 14.17
N PHE A 96 -21.62 12.52 13.11
CA PHE A 96 -22.93 13.16 13.16
C PHE A 96 -23.95 12.46 14.07
N ARG A 97 -23.68 11.23 14.55
CA ARG A 97 -24.55 10.53 15.53
C ARG A 97 -24.18 10.72 17.00
N ARG A 98 -23.13 11.45 17.35
CA ARG A 98 -22.81 11.77 18.76
C ARG A 98 -22.92 13.25 19.15
N GLY A 99 -23.18 14.15 18.21
CA GLY A 99 -23.39 15.57 18.48
C GLY A 99 -24.84 15.97 18.84
N ALA A 100 -25.83 15.16 18.50
CA ALA A 100 -27.25 15.54 18.59
C ALA A 100 -27.97 15.21 19.91
N LEU A 101 -27.24 14.83 20.98
CA LEU A 101 -27.85 14.45 22.28
C LEU A 101 -27.31 15.24 23.48
N ARG A 102 -26.70 16.40 23.25
CA ARG A 102 -26.35 17.33 24.34
C ARG A 102 -26.71 18.77 24.01
N GLY A 103 -27.99 18.97 23.72
CA GLY A 103 -28.62 20.28 23.60
C GLY A 103 -29.96 20.28 24.35
N SER A 104 -29.92 20.25 25.68
CA SER A 104 -31.02 20.71 26.54
C SER A 104 -30.53 20.86 27.97
N VAL A 105 -30.21 22.10 28.35
CA VAL A 105 -30.38 22.57 29.73
C VAL A 105 -30.92 23.99 29.61
N SER A 106 -32.23 24.14 29.80
CA SER A 106 -32.86 25.41 30.14
C SER A 106 -33.12 25.45 31.66
N GLY A 107 -33.05 26.65 32.24
CA GLY A 107 -33.85 26.99 33.42
C GLY A 107 -33.11 27.43 34.69
N GLY A 108 -33.17 28.75 34.97
CA GLY A 108 -32.95 29.38 36.29
C GLY A 108 -31.82 30.42 36.28
N GLY A 109 -31.96 31.70 36.64
CA GLY A 109 -33.05 32.49 37.24
C GLY A 109 -32.43 33.60 38.11
N GLY A 110 -32.78 34.87 37.86
CA GLY A 110 -32.56 36.07 38.70
C GLY A 110 -31.13 36.66 38.70
N GLY A 111 -30.88 37.98 38.72
CA GLY A 111 -31.70 39.19 38.77
C GLY A 111 -30.80 40.39 39.14
N GLY A 112 -31.15 41.61 38.69
CA GLY A 112 -30.79 42.86 39.38
C GLY A 112 -29.89 43.89 38.66
N GLY A 113 -30.52 44.93 38.10
CA GLY A 113 -30.23 46.35 38.41
C GLY A 113 -29.18 47.13 37.59
N GLY A 114 -29.62 48.23 36.96
CA GLY A 114 -28.75 49.37 36.61
C GLY A 114 -29.11 50.10 35.30
N GLU A 115 -29.84 51.22 35.41
CA GLU A 115 -30.15 52.20 34.35
C GLU A 115 -28.92 53.01 33.87
N GLU A 116 -28.88 53.42 32.59
CA GLU A 116 -28.97 54.83 32.14
C GLU A 116 -28.42 55.09 30.69
N LYS A 117 -29.32 55.63 29.85
CA LYS A 117 -29.24 56.77 28.89
C LYS A 117 -28.09 57.00 27.88
N GLY A 118 -28.53 57.40 26.66
CA GLY A 118 -27.92 58.43 25.78
C GLY A 118 -27.47 57.91 24.40
N SER A 119 -28.24 58.10 23.30
CA SER A 119 -28.16 59.21 22.30
C SER A 119 -26.78 59.36 21.62
N SER A 120 -26.60 59.58 20.31
CA SER A 120 -27.42 59.79 19.11
C SER A 120 -26.51 59.61 17.87
N ASP A 121 -27.12 59.40 16.68
CA ASP A 121 -26.76 59.81 15.29
C ASP A 121 -25.28 59.77 14.81
N GLY A 122 -24.93 59.46 13.57
CA GLY A 122 -25.65 59.38 12.31
C GLY A 122 -24.66 59.73 11.17
N ASP A 123 -24.59 58.86 10.17
CA ASP A 123 -24.33 59.05 8.73
C ASP A 123 -23.26 60.03 8.19
N GLY A 124 -22.55 59.54 7.15
CA GLY A 124 -22.66 60.19 5.84
C GLY A 124 -21.42 60.78 5.17
N GLU A 125 -20.89 60.01 4.21
CA GLU A 125 -20.47 60.43 2.85
C GLU A 125 -19.16 61.21 2.57
N THR A 126 -18.39 60.56 1.69
CA THR A 126 -17.33 61.03 0.76
C THR A 126 -17.84 62.05 -0.28
N PRO A 127 -16.95 62.79 -0.98
CA PRO A 127 -16.57 62.35 -2.34
C PRO A 127 -15.14 62.72 -2.84
N SER A 128 -14.57 61.79 -3.64
CA SER A 128 -13.88 61.94 -4.95
C SER A 128 -12.98 63.17 -5.27
N SER A 129 -11.74 62.93 -5.74
CA SER A 129 -11.37 63.08 -7.19
C SER A 129 -9.85 62.99 -7.50
N ALA A 130 -9.53 62.33 -8.62
CA ALA A 130 -8.46 62.52 -9.64
C ALA A 130 -6.96 62.61 -9.22
N ALA A 131 -6.03 61.74 -9.67
CA ALA A 131 -5.46 61.54 -11.03
C ALA A 131 -4.71 62.79 -11.57
N THR A 132 -3.48 62.84 -12.11
CA THR A 132 -2.34 61.94 -12.48
C THR A 132 -1.17 62.89 -12.91
N LEU A 133 0.00 62.32 -13.27
CA LEU A 133 1.17 62.89 -14.02
C LEU A 133 2.27 63.47 -13.12
N GLY A 134 3.56 63.23 -13.27
CA GLY A 134 4.50 62.60 -14.22
C GLY A 134 5.91 63.00 -13.66
N ASP A 135 7.08 62.53 -14.03
CA ASP A 135 7.63 61.61 -15.01
C ASP A 135 9.00 61.15 -14.46
N GLU A 136 9.49 60.05 -15.00
CA GLU A 136 10.79 59.43 -14.76
C GLU A 136 11.97 60.25 -15.30
N GLU A 137 13.13 60.16 -14.64
CA GLU A 137 14.41 60.22 -15.35
C GLU A 137 15.38 59.14 -14.83
N SER A 138 15.42 58.05 -15.62
CA SER A 138 16.58 57.27 -16.09
C SER A 138 17.88 57.19 -15.28
N GLY A 139 18.34 55.95 -15.07
CA GLY A 139 19.73 55.61 -15.43
C GLY A 139 20.48 54.66 -14.48
N GLY A 140 20.42 53.35 -14.78
CA GLY A 140 21.41 52.26 -14.60
C GLY A 140 22.46 52.30 -13.47
N GLY A 141 22.76 51.25 -12.73
CA GLY A 141 22.56 49.82 -12.94
C GLY A 141 23.66 49.02 -12.22
N ARG A 142 23.24 47.96 -11.51
CA ARG A 142 23.93 46.70 -11.16
C ARG A 142 24.97 46.61 -10.03
N ARG A 143 24.47 45.97 -8.95
CA ARG A 143 24.85 44.65 -8.34
C ARG A 143 26.18 44.47 -7.58
N GLY A 144 26.05 43.99 -6.34
CA GLY A 144 26.94 42.97 -5.75
C GLY A 144 27.25 43.13 -4.25
N GLY A 145 26.38 42.66 -3.35
CA GLY A 145 26.69 42.45 -1.92
C GLY A 145 27.01 40.97 -1.66
N GLY A 146 28.15 40.64 -1.04
CA GLY A 146 28.25 40.26 0.38
C GLY A 146 28.41 38.73 0.45
N GLY A 147 29.43 38.13 1.06
CA GLY A 147 30.16 38.48 2.27
C GLY A 147 30.02 37.30 3.23
N ALA A 148 31.04 36.43 3.27
CA ALA A 148 31.09 35.21 4.07
C ALA A 148 31.18 35.47 5.58
N ALA A 149 30.56 34.63 6.41
CA ALA A 149 30.92 34.47 7.81
C ALA A 149 30.49 33.09 8.36
N ALA A 150 31.47 32.37 8.90
CA ALA A 150 31.32 31.14 9.67
C ALA A 150 30.91 31.44 11.13
N ARG A 151 30.20 30.51 11.79
CA ARG A 151 30.16 30.45 13.25
C ARG A 151 29.89 29.03 13.77
N THR A 152 30.86 28.53 14.53
CA THR A 152 30.78 27.36 15.41
C THR A 152 30.17 27.80 16.75
N GLU A 153 29.31 26.98 17.37
CA GLU A 153 29.01 27.08 18.80
C GLU A 153 28.70 25.71 19.41
N GLN A 154 29.10 25.56 20.66
CA GLN A 154 29.43 24.35 21.40
C GLN A 154 28.61 24.33 22.71
N GLN A 155 28.31 23.11 23.23
CA GLN A 155 27.87 22.80 24.61
C GLN A 155 26.43 23.24 25.01
N GLN A 156 25.67 22.52 25.85
CA GLN A 156 26.03 22.03 27.19
C GLN A 156 24.91 21.10 27.75
N ALA A 157 25.28 20.11 28.57
CA ALA A 157 24.37 19.29 29.37
C ALA A 157 24.33 19.77 30.83
N VAL A 158 23.15 19.94 31.43
CA VAL A 158 22.91 19.93 32.90
C VAL A 158 21.46 19.46 33.15
N GLY A 159 21.24 18.55 34.10
CA GLY A 159 19.98 17.81 34.29
C GLY A 159 19.04 18.28 35.41
N GLY A 160 18.11 17.38 35.75
CA GLY A 160 17.32 17.36 36.99
C GLY A 160 15.88 17.85 36.91
N GLY A 161 14.92 16.98 37.29
CA GLY A 161 13.64 17.41 37.87
C GLY A 161 12.38 17.17 37.03
N ALA A 162 11.51 16.30 37.52
CA ALA A 162 10.22 15.93 36.93
C ALA A 162 9.24 17.10 36.74
N SER A 163 8.51 17.10 35.62
CA SER A 163 7.09 17.46 35.59
C SER A 163 6.41 16.92 34.34
N ARG A 164 5.38 16.09 34.57
CA ARG A 164 4.38 15.68 33.59
C ARG A 164 3.68 16.92 33.04
N VAL A 165 3.93 17.26 31.78
CA VAL A 165 3.08 18.15 31.00
C VAL A 165 2.90 17.53 29.63
N GLY A 166 1.63 17.38 29.24
CA GLY A 166 1.17 16.50 28.17
C GLY A 166 1.93 16.65 26.86
N ASN A 167 2.34 15.50 26.32
CA ASN A 167 2.73 15.40 24.93
C ASN A 167 1.53 15.82 24.08
N LYS A 168 1.62 17.02 23.52
CA LYS A 168 0.99 17.33 22.25
C LYS A 168 1.45 16.23 21.30
N THR A 169 0.54 15.34 20.92
CA THR A 169 0.80 14.34 19.89
C THR A 169 1.18 15.08 18.64
N ASN A 170 2.48 15.15 18.33
CA ASN A 170 2.94 15.56 17.02
C ASN A 170 2.32 14.56 16.02
N PRO A 171 1.41 14.99 15.13
CA PRO A 171 0.86 14.09 14.12
C PRO A 171 1.95 13.61 13.14
N PHE A 172 3.12 14.24 13.17
CA PHE A 172 4.32 13.96 12.38
C PHE A 172 5.51 13.41 13.20
N GLY A 173 5.29 12.95 14.43
CA GLY A 173 6.37 12.31 15.19
C GLY A 173 6.78 10.99 14.52
N GLU A 174 8.08 10.79 14.30
CA GLU A 174 8.66 9.52 13.84
C GLU A 174 8.08 8.37 14.68
N ARG A 175 7.29 7.48 14.07
CA ARG A 175 6.77 6.33 14.80
C ARG A 175 7.93 5.37 15.03
N GLU A 176 8.15 4.96 16.27
CA GLU A 176 9.06 3.83 16.57
C GLU A 176 8.54 2.56 15.89
N TRP A 177 9.45 1.75 15.36
CA TRP A 177 9.13 0.49 14.68
C TRP A 177 8.26 -0.42 15.57
N GLN A 178 7.13 -0.86 15.02
CA GLN A 178 6.18 -1.74 15.68
C GLN A 178 6.13 -3.10 15.00
N TRP A 179 6.35 -4.15 15.79
CA TRP A 179 6.22 -5.54 15.35
C TRP A 179 4.76 -6.02 15.33
N LEU A 180 3.91 -5.44 16.19
CA LEU A 180 2.48 -5.72 16.27
C LEU A 180 1.73 -4.43 16.62
N PRO A 181 0.74 -4.00 15.81
CA PRO A 181 -0.03 -2.80 16.08
C PRO A 181 -1.00 -3.04 17.24
N SER A 182 -1.37 -1.97 17.95
CA SER A 182 -2.40 -2.08 18.97
C SER A 182 -3.77 -2.34 18.31
N TRP A 183 -4.61 -3.17 18.94
CA TRP A 183 -5.97 -3.43 18.45
C TRP A 183 -6.84 -2.16 18.42
N LYS A 184 -6.46 -1.13 19.19
CA LYS A 184 -7.13 0.17 19.10
C LYS A 184 -6.80 0.83 17.76
N ASP A 185 -5.51 0.89 17.40
CA ASP A 185 -5.03 1.52 16.16
C ASP A 185 -5.54 0.78 14.92
N VAL A 186 -5.62 -0.54 14.97
CA VAL A 186 -6.23 -1.34 13.89
C VAL A 186 -7.68 -0.94 13.65
N LYS A 187 -8.52 -0.85 14.71
CA LYS A 187 -9.95 -0.51 14.55
C LYS A 187 -10.18 0.93 14.15
N THR A 188 -9.35 1.86 14.59
CA THR A 188 -9.63 3.29 14.43
C THR A 188 -8.93 3.93 13.25
N HIS A 189 -7.80 3.38 12.79
CA HIS A 189 -6.97 4.00 11.76
C HIS A 189 -6.77 3.04 10.58
N TYR A 190 -6.06 1.94 10.79
CA TYR A 190 -5.62 1.07 9.69
C TYR A 190 -6.76 0.44 8.88
N MET A 191 -7.88 0.08 9.51
CA MET A 191 -9.04 -0.48 8.79
C MET A 191 -9.67 0.50 7.77
N TYR A 192 -9.33 1.78 7.81
CA TYR A 192 -9.83 2.80 6.88
C TYR A 192 -8.80 3.18 5.81
N GLU A 193 -7.56 2.68 5.90
CA GLU A 193 -6.49 2.91 4.92
C GLU A 193 -6.51 1.83 3.85
N ILE A 194 -6.62 2.24 2.59
CA ILE A 194 -6.75 1.31 1.46
C ILE A 194 -5.46 0.48 1.29
N GLY A 195 -4.27 1.08 1.42
CA GLY A 195 -3.01 0.35 1.35
C GLY A 195 -2.86 -0.72 2.43
N PHE A 196 -3.29 -0.42 3.67
CA PHE A 196 -3.34 -1.45 4.72
C PHE A 196 -4.30 -2.58 4.35
N LEU A 197 -5.51 -2.26 3.86
CA LEU A 197 -6.48 -3.27 3.44
C LEU A 197 -5.94 -4.11 2.27
N ALA A 198 -5.21 -3.49 1.33
CA ALA A 198 -4.55 -4.17 0.22
C ALA A 198 -3.50 -5.16 0.72
N SER A 199 -2.56 -4.69 1.56
CA SER A 199 -1.49 -5.49 2.15
C SER A 199 -2.02 -6.61 3.04
N ALA A 200 -3.05 -6.34 3.86
CA ALA A 200 -3.71 -7.35 4.69
C ALA A 200 -4.39 -8.42 3.84
N THR A 201 -5.11 -8.03 2.79
CA THR A 201 -5.80 -8.94 1.88
C THR A 201 -4.79 -9.80 1.12
N MET A 202 -3.71 -9.21 0.60
CA MET A 202 -2.64 -9.92 -0.10
C MET A 202 -1.94 -10.92 0.83
N SER A 203 -1.64 -10.49 2.06
CA SER A 203 -0.96 -11.34 3.05
C SER A 203 -1.83 -12.52 3.50
N LEU A 204 -3.13 -12.30 3.68
CA LEU A 204 -4.08 -13.37 3.97
C LEU A 204 -4.18 -14.36 2.79
N GLY A 205 -4.28 -13.85 1.56
CA GLY A 205 -4.29 -14.66 0.35
C GLY A 205 -3.06 -15.54 0.23
N ALA A 206 -1.87 -14.97 0.48
CA ALA A 206 -0.59 -15.68 0.42
C ALA A 206 -0.52 -16.78 1.48
N THR A 207 -0.96 -16.47 2.70
CA THR A 207 -0.96 -17.42 3.82
C THR A 207 -1.86 -18.62 3.55
N ILE A 208 -3.04 -18.40 2.96
CA ILE A 208 -3.95 -19.48 2.57
C ILE A 208 -3.34 -20.28 1.41
N PHE A 209 -2.85 -19.60 0.37
CA PHE A 209 -2.24 -20.21 -0.80
C PHE A 209 -0.96 -21.00 -0.48
N TYR A 210 -0.22 -20.64 0.59
CA TYR A 210 0.99 -21.34 0.99
C TYR A 210 0.74 -22.84 1.29
N LEU A 211 -0.47 -23.21 1.70
CA LEU A 211 -0.88 -24.62 1.82
C LEU A 211 -0.70 -25.38 0.50
N CYS A 212 -1.00 -24.77 -0.64
CA CYS A 212 -0.82 -25.37 -1.95
C CYS A 212 0.66 -25.67 -2.23
N GLY A 213 1.56 -24.76 -1.87
CA GLY A 213 3.01 -24.96 -1.99
C GLY A 213 3.50 -26.13 -1.14
N ILE A 214 3.03 -26.25 0.11
CA ILE A 214 3.37 -27.39 0.97
C ILE A 214 2.87 -28.71 0.37
N LEU A 215 1.64 -28.73 -0.12
CA LEU A 215 1.01 -29.91 -0.72
C LEU A 215 1.59 -30.28 -2.09
N ALA A 216 2.36 -29.39 -2.72
CA ALA A 216 3.07 -29.66 -3.97
C ALA A 216 4.36 -30.48 -3.74
N LEU A 217 4.83 -30.65 -2.50
CA LEU A 217 6.04 -31.43 -2.22
C LEU A 217 5.89 -32.90 -2.63
N PRO A 218 6.97 -33.53 -3.11
CA PRO A 218 6.95 -34.93 -3.52
C PRO A 218 6.59 -35.85 -2.36
N GLY A 219 5.83 -36.91 -2.65
CA GLY A 219 5.36 -37.90 -1.68
C GLY A 219 4.01 -37.58 -1.03
N ILE A 220 3.43 -36.40 -1.27
CA ILE A 220 2.08 -36.06 -0.80
C ILE A 220 1.07 -36.48 -1.87
N HIS A 221 0.36 -37.59 -1.61
CA HIS A 221 -0.69 -38.09 -2.50
C HIS A 221 -2.05 -37.91 -1.86
N LEU A 222 -2.92 -37.14 -2.53
CA LEU A 222 -4.28 -36.86 -2.09
C LEU A 222 -5.29 -37.55 -3.01
N SER A 223 -6.40 -38.03 -2.42
CA SER A 223 -7.57 -38.43 -3.21
C SER A 223 -8.13 -37.23 -3.97
N VAL A 224 -8.93 -37.49 -5.01
CA VAL A 224 -9.55 -36.42 -5.82
C VAL A 224 -10.36 -35.46 -4.93
N GLN A 225 -11.17 -36.01 -4.01
CA GLN A 225 -11.98 -35.21 -3.10
C GLN A 225 -11.12 -34.40 -2.12
N ALA A 226 -10.02 -34.99 -1.64
CA ALA A 226 -9.09 -34.26 -0.79
C ALA A 226 -8.42 -33.11 -1.57
N LYS A 227 -7.99 -33.32 -2.83
CA LYS A 227 -7.42 -32.24 -3.66
C LYS A 227 -8.39 -31.07 -3.83
N TRP A 228 -9.67 -31.34 -4.06
CA TRP A 228 -10.69 -30.29 -4.18
C TRP A 228 -10.82 -29.44 -2.92
N GLY A 229 -10.73 -30.06 -1.74
CA GLY A 229 -10.91 -29.39 -0.46
C GLY A 229 -9.65 -28.73 0.10
N VAL A 230 -8.49 -29.40 0.03
CA VAL A 230 -7.26 -28.93 0.70
C VAL A 230 -6.24 -28.30 -0.24
N TYR A 231 -6.34 -28.53 -1.55
CA TYR A 231 -5.43 -27.94 -2.54
C TYR A 231 -6.13 -26.84 -3.35
N TYR A 232 -7.17 -27.18 -4.11
CA TYR A 232 -7.81 -26.22 -5.02
C TYR A 232 -8.65 -25.16 -4.32
N LEU A 233 -9.24 -25.45 -3.16
CA LEU A 233 -10.02 -24.44 -2.43
C LEU A 233 -9.13 -23.34 -1.86
N PRO A 234 -8.03 -23.65 -1.12
CA PRO A 234 -7.05 -22.62 -0.74
C PRO A 234 -6.45 -21.89 -1.94
N TYR A 235 -6.20 -22.59 -3.04
CA TYR A 235 -5.69 -21.97 -4.27
C TYR A 235 -6.68 -20.93 -4.82
N LEU A 236 -7.96 -21.32 -4.93
CA LEU A 236 -9.02 -20.45 -5.42
C LEU A 236 -9.22 -19.24 -4.53
N VAL A 237 -9.29 -19.44 -3.21
CA VAL A 237 -9.43 -18.37 -2.22
C VAL A 237 -8.23 -17.43 -2.29
N GLY A 238 -7.00 -17.96 -2.38
CA GLY A 238 -5.79 -17.18 -2.56
C GLY A 238 -5.85 -16.31 -3.81
N GLY A 239 -6.18 -16.89 -4.97
CA GLY A 239 -6.34 -16.16 -6.24
C GLY A 239 -7.34 -15.00 -6.16
N ILE A 240 -8.51 -15.24 -5.55
CA ILE A 240 -9.54 -14.21 -5.37
C ILE A 240 -9.03 -13.09 -4.47
N LEU A 241 -8.34 -13.42 -3.37
CA LEU A 241 -7.78 -12.43 -2.46
C LEU A 241 -6.64 -11.63 -3.12
N PHE A 242 -5.81 -12.26 -3.96
CA PHE A 242 -4.78 -11.55 -4.75
C PHE A 242 -5.41 -10.57 -5.73
N ALA A 243 -6.47 -10.97 -6.44
CA ALA A 243 -7.20 -10.08 -7.32
C ALA A 243 -7.83 -8.91 -6.54
N LEU A 244 -8.47 -9.19 -5.40
CA LEU A 244 -9.07 -8.16 -4.55
C LEU A 244 -8.03 -7.18 -3.99
N ALA A 245 -6.91 -7.68 -3.47
CA ALA A 245 -5.81 -6.85 -2.99
C ALA A 245 -5.26 -5.95 -4.11
N SER A 246 -5.12 -6.50 -5.31
CA SER A 246 -4.66 -5.75 -6.48
C SER A 246 -5.62 -4.65 -6.90
N VAL A 247 -6.94 -4.88 -6.80
CA VAL A 247 -7.93 -3.82 -6.96
C VAL A 247 -7.72 -2.71 -5.92
N PHE A 248 -7.49 -3.04 -4.65
CA PHE A 248 -7.20 -2.02 -3.64
C PHE A 248 -5.94 -1.21 -3.97
N TYR A 249 -4.84 -1.83 -4.41
CA TYR A 249 -3.64 -1.11 -4.86
C TYR A 249 -3.92 -0.18 -6.05
N ILE A 250 -4.71 -0.63 -7.03
CA ILE A 250 -5.13 0.24 -8.14
C ILE A 250 -5.92 1.43 -7.60
N LEU A 251 -6.92 1.19 -6.74
CA LEU A 251 -7.78 2.23 -6.15
C LEU A 251 -6.97 3.25 -5.33
N GLU A 252 -5.94 2.81 -4.61
CA GLU A 252 -5.06 3.67 -3.82
C GLU A 252 -4.25 4.63 -4.68
N THR A 253 -3.84 4.20 -5.88
CA THR A 253 -3.00 5.02 -6.76
C THR A 253 -3.78 6.09 -7.52
N GLN A 254 -5.11 6.00 -7.56
CA GLN A 254 -5.98 6.88 -8.35
C GLN A 254 -6.81 7.85 -7.50
N PRO A 255 -7.13 9.05 -8.02
CA PRO A 255 -7.86 10.06 -7.25
C PRO A 255 -9.32 9.67 -6.98
N ASN A 256 -9.94 8.95 -7.92
CA ASN A 256 -11.32 8.47 -7.83
C ASN A 256 -11.39 7.07 -8.45
N TRP A 257 -12.37 6.26 -8.03
CA TRP A 257 -12.51 4.86 -8.45
C TRP A 257 -12.62 4.61 -9.97
N TYR A 258 -13.05 5.62 -10.74
CA TYR A 258 -13.30 5.54 -12.17
C TYR A 258 -12.24 6.24 -13.04
N THR A 259 -11.22 6.87 -12.43
CA THR A 259 -10.21 7.65 -13.17
C THR A 259 -8.86 6.94 -13.14
N PRO A 260 -8.56 6.05 -14.09
CA PRO A 260 -7.30 5.30 -14.10
C PRO A 260 -6.09 6.24 -14.17
N GLN A 261 -4.97 5.81 -13.58
CA GLN A 261 -3.71 6.57 -13.53
C GLN A 261 -2.58 5.81 -14.24
N PRO A 262 -2.64 5.63 -15.58
CA PRO A 262 -1.66 4.85 -16.33
C PRO A 262 -0.25 5.45 -16.36
N PHE A 263 -0.05 6.64 -15.79
CA PHE A 263 1.26 7.29 -15.68
C PHE A 263 1.94 7.05 -14.33
N LYS A 264 1.29 6.33 -13.40
CA LYS A 264 1.87 5.97 -12.10
C LYS A 264 2.37 4.52 -12.10
N ILE A 265 3.58 4.30 -11.58
CA ILE A 265 4.17 2.97 -11.46
C ILE A 265 3.30 2.09 -10.53
N GLY A 266 2.92 2.60 -9.35
CA GLY A 266 1.96 1.94 -8.45
C GLY A 266 0.66 1.44 -9.13
N TRP A 267 0.13 2.18 -10.11
CA TRP A 267 -1.07 1.74 -10.85
C TRP A 267 -0.78 0.50 -11.71
N HIS A 268 0.37 0.48 -12.39
CA HIS A 268 0.82 -0.69 -13.16
C HIS A 268 1.11 -1.89 -12.26
N ILE A 269 1.74 -1.68 -11.10
CA ILE A 269 1.96 -2.74 -10.10
C ILE A 269 0.63 -3.41 -9.76
N GLY A 270 -0.37 -2.61 -9.36
CA GLY A 270 -1.72 -3.12 -9.08
C GLY A 270 -2.38 -3.79 -10.28
N PHE A 271 -2.28 -3.22 -11.48
CA PHE A 271 -2.88 -3.77 -12.70
C PHE A 271 -2.31 -5.15 -13.10
N PHE A 272 -0.98 -5.29 -13.13
CA PHE A 272 -0.34 -6.55 -13.50
C PHE A 272 -0.52 -7.62 -12.42
N ASN A 273 -0.50 -7.24 -11.14
CA ASN A 273 -0.84 -8.14 -10.04
C ASN A 273 -2.31 -8.60 -10.11
N LEU A 274 -3.24 -7.72 -10.55
CA LEU A 274 -4.63 -8.07 -10.78
C LEU A 274 -4.77 -9.12 -11.88
N LEU A 275 -4.08 -8.94 -13.01
CA LEU A 275 -4.04 -9.95 -14.07
C LEU A 275 -3.52 -11.29 -13.53
N GLY A 276 -2.44 -11.26 -12.75
CA GLY A 276 -1.92 -12.46 -12.07
C GLY A 276 -2.95 -13.13 -11.16
N GLY A 277 -3.60 -12.36 -10.28
CA GLY A 277 -4.64 -12.87 -9.37
C GLY A 277 -5.84 -13.49 -10.11
N VAL A 278 -6.30 -12.86 -11.19
CA VAL A 278 -7.35 -13.41 -12.05
C VAL A 278 -6.91 -14.72 -12.70
N GLY A 279 -5.68 -14.78 -13.21
CA GLY A 279 -5.16 -16.00 -13.84
C GLY A 279 -5.00 -17.16 -12.87
N TRP A 280 -4.52 -16.92 -11.65
CA TRP A 280 -4.48 -17.94 -10.61
C TRP A 280 -5.88 -18.38 -10.14
N THR A 281 -6.85 -17.45 -10.11
CA THR A 281 -8.26 -17.79 -9.85
C THR A 281 -8.80 -18.73 -10.93
N LEU A 282 -8.48 -18.46 -12.20
CA LEU A 282 -8.86 -19.33 -13.33
C LEU A 282 -8.16 -20.69 -13.25
N ALA A 283 -6.85 -20.71 -12.96
CA ALA A 283 -6.08 -21.94 -12.79
C ALA A 283 -6.72 -22.85 -11.72
N ALA A 284 -7.01 -22.29 -10.54
CA ALA A 284 -7.67 -23.02 -9.46
C ALA A 284 -9.08 -23.48 -9.85
N SER A 285 -9.83 -22.66 -10.59
CA SER A 285 -11.20 -22.99 -11.05
C SER A 285 -11.20 -24.19 -12.00
N PHE A 286 -10.26 -24.24 -12.95
CA PHE A 286 -10.11 -25.38 -13.86
C PHE A 286 -9.69 -26.67 -13.13
N GLY A 287 -9.07 -26.57 -11.95
CA GLY A 287 -8.74 -27.71 -11.10
C GLY A 287 -9.93 -28.55 -10.61
N TYR A 288 -11.13 -27.98 -10.59
CA TYR A 288 -12.37 -28.68 -10.25
C TYR A 288 -13.01 -29.42 -11.43
N CYS A 289 -12.44 -29.29 -12.63
CA CYS A 289 -12.98 -29.88 -13.84
C CYS A 289 -12.20 -31.14 -14.24
N GLU A 290 -12.93 -32.20 -14.60
CA GLU A 290 -12.34 -33.49 -15.00
C GLU A 290 -12.07 -33.61 -16.51
N ALA A 291 -12.54 -32.66 -17.32
CA ALA A 291 -12.31 -32.70 -18.77
C ALA A 291 -10.82 -32.51 -19.09
N HIS A 292 -10.32 -33.21 -20.11
CA HIS A 292 -8.89 -33.21 -20.46
C HIS A 292 -8.32 -31.81 -20.74
N TRP A 293 -9.12 -30.91 -21.33
CA TRP A 293 -8.72 -29.54 -21.62
C TRP A 293 -8.59 -28.67 -20.37
N CYS A 294 -9.26 -29.01 -19.27
CA CYS A 294 -9.23 -28.24 -18.04
C CYS A 294 -7.85 -28.29 -17.38
N ARG A 295 -7.19 -29.47 -17.38
CA ARG A 295 -5.81 -29.58 -16.89
C ARG A 295 -4.86 -28.70 -17.71
N TYR A 296 -4.97 -28.75 -19.03
CA TYR A 296 -4.15 -27.90 -19.91
C TYR A 296 -4.37 -26.40 -19.62
N GLN A 297 -5.62 -25.96 -19.51
CA GLN A 297 -5.95 -24.56 -19.22
C GLN A 297 -5.56 -24.14 -17.80
N SER A 298 -5.61 -25.05 -16.83
CA SER A 298 -5.13 -24.82 -15.46
C SER A 298 -3.65 -24.46 -15.45
N GLU A 299 -2.80 -25.32 -16.02
CA GLU A 299 -1.35 -25.10 -16.02
C GLU A 299 -0.93 -23.93 -16.92
N LEU A 300 -1.61 -23.74 -18.07
CA LEU A 300 -1.38 -22.57 -18.90
C LEU A 300 -1.75 -21.27 -18.17
N SER A 301 -2.84 -21.30 -17.39
CA SER A 301 -3.27 -20.16 -16.59
C SER A 301 -2.31 -19.83 -15.47
N LEU A 302 -1.75 -20.85 -14.81
CA LEU A 302 -0.66 -20.69 -13.84
C LEU A 302 0.54 -19.96 -14.48
N ILE A 303 0.96 -20.32 -15.69
CA ILE A 303 2.10 -19.70 -16.36
C ILE A 303 1.86 -18.21 -16.62
N TRP A 304 0.79 -17.86 -17.35
CA TRP A 304 0.58 -16.46 -17.71
C TRP A 304 0.24 -15.59 -16.49
N ALA A 305 -0.46 -16.14 -15.49
CA ALA A 305 -0.70 -15.47 -14.21
C ALA A 305 0.62 -15.11 -13.53
N SER A 306 1.55 -16.07 -13.48
CA SER A 306 2.86 -15.89 -12.86
C SER A 306 3.71 -14.89 -13.65
N ILE A 307 3.65 -14.88 -14.98
CA ILE A 307 4.31 -13.85 -15.81
C ILE A 307 3.78 -12.45 -15.48
N ALA A 308 2.45 -12.29 -15.46
CA ALA A 308 1.82 -11.01 -15.17
C ALA A 308 2.20 -10.50 -13.76
N PHE A 309 2.09 -11.35 -12.74
CA PHE A 309 2.46 -10.97 -11.37
C PHE A 309 3.96 -10.72 -11.22
N THR A 310 4.81 -11.48 -11.91
CA THR A 310 6.27 -11.22 -11.94
C THR A 310 6.56 -9.83 -12.48
N PHE A 311 5.85 -9.38 -13.52
CA PHE A 311 6.02 -8.03 -14.05
C PHE A 311 5.57 -6.96 -13.04
N GLY A 312 4.41 -7.12 -12.41
CA GLY A 312 3.92 -6.20 -11.39
C GLY A 312 4.85 -6.11 -10.17
N SER A 313 5.29 -7.24 -9.64
CA SER A 313 6.26 -7.29 -8.53
C SER A 313 7.66 -6.78 -8.90
N ALA A 314 8.11 -6.96 -10.15
CA ALA A 314 9.36 -6.36 -10.62
C ALA A 314 9.26 -4.82 -10.68
N LEU A 315 8.10 -4.27 -11.05
CA LEU A 315 7.85 -2.83 -10.94
C LEU A 315 7.84 -2.35 -9.49
N GLN A 316 7.27 -3.11 -8.56
CA GLN A 316 7.31 -2.82 -7.13
C GLN A 316 8.75 -2.85 -6.59
N TRP A 317 9.53 -3.83 -7.03
CA TRP A 317 10.95 -3.88 -6.73
C TRP A 317 11.70 -2.67 -7.31
N TYR A 318 11.36 -2.24 -8.53
CA TYR A 318 11.94 -1.03 -9.11
C TYR A 318 11.58 0.23 -8.31
N GLU A 319 10.32 0.39 -7.93
CA GLU A 319 9.82 1.52 -7.12
C GLU A 319 10.54 1.62 -5.76
N SER A 320 10.82 0.48 -5.12
CA SER A 320 11.57 0.45 -3.85
C SER A 320 12.98 1.06 -3.94
N LEU A 321 13.57 1.10 -5.14
CA LEU A 321 14.91 1.62 -5.35
C LEU A 321 14.96 3.12 -5.56
N ASP A 322 13.83 3.78 -5.83
CA ASP A 322 13.76 5.22 -6.07
C ASP A 322 14.31 6.03 -4.88
N LYS A 323 14.14 5.49 -3.67
CA LYS A 323 14.68 6.02 -2.40
C LYS A 323 16.22 6.17 -2.39
N TYR A 324 16.92 5.47 -3.27
CA TYR A 324 18.39 5.37 -3.29
C TYR A 324 19.03 6.00 -4.54
N VAL A 325 18.24 6.66 -5.39
CA VAL A 325 18.75 7.37 -6.56
C VAL A 325 19.31 8.73 -6.12
N PHE A 326 20.64 8.85 -6.08
CA PHE A 326 21.30 10.14 -5.87
C PHE A 326 21.26 10.94 -7.17
N ILE A 327 20.56 12.08 -7.18
CA ILE A 327 20.70 13.08 -8.25
C ILE A 327 22.02 13.80 -7.99
N ILE A 328 23.00 13.62 -8.88
CA ILE A 328 24.20 14.47 -8.90
C ILE A 328 23.75 15.77 -9.56
N GLU A 329 23.57 16.82 -8.76
CA GLU A 329 23.39 18.17 -9.29
C GLU A 329 24.73 18.65 -9.87
N ASP A 330 24.74 18.92 -11.18
CA ASP A 330 25.87 19.53 -11.91
C ASP A 330 26.07 21.01 -11.54
#